data_AF-A0A3L7UQ60-F1
#
_entry.id   AF-A0A3L7UQ60-F1
#
_cell.length_a   1.000
_cell.length_b   1.000
_cell.length_c   1.000
_cell.angle_alpha   90.00
_cell.angle_beta   90.00
_cell.angle_gamma   90.00
#
_symmetry.space_group_name_H-M   'P 1'
#
loop_
_entity.id
_entity.type
_entity.pdbx_description
1 polymer ?
#
loop_
_entity_poly.entity_id
_entity_poly.type
_entity_poly.pdbx_seq_one_letter_code
_entity_poly.pdbx_strand_id
1 'polypeptide(L)'
;MVHLMLACGEILRHQGMLRMSQSPSDSAGATYRRKIWPKLIGFGVLFAVVWLQPKIHVWLDGRNLSRSADSGETTPSRSNASTDSQQSADRKAVVICDAVRIDHDPGTVLTASDDPQNNATPSKTAPASGRLTEIRNNVFESAAGLRYVPGSAENHRLSHVMQHAKDDSSKPIHGVFEGNRDQILAVIDEAYLKAEKGGRDVHRVEQNERLVYTVNLGRKIGYMGGSEGRRKNNPDCRYVRIVLEDGNVVISAYPTKSF
;
A
#
# COMPACT_ATOMS: atom_id res chain seq x y z
N MET A 1 -20.93 -93.65 10.26
CA MET A 1 -21.81 -92.62 10.83
C MET A 1 -21.52 -91.33 10.09
N VAL A 2 -22.12 -91.08 8.92
CA VAL A 2 -23.51 -90.67 8.63
C VAL A 2 -23.83 -89.26 9.12
N HIS A 3 -23.66 -88.26 8.24
CA HIS A 3 -24.60 -87.19 7.79
C HIS A 3 -23.76 -86.11 7.08
N LEU A 4 -23.82 -85.85 5.76
CA LEU A 4 -24.91 -85.68 4.77
C LEU A 4 -25.71 -84.37 4.91
N MET A 5 -25.97 -83.76 3.74
CA MET A 5 -26.74 -82.54 3.36
C MET A 5 -25.80 -81.37 3.01
N LEU A 6 -25.39 -81.11 1.76
CA LEU A 6 -26.03 -81.14 0.43
C LEU A 6 -27.12 -80.07 0.20
N ALA A 7 -26.99 -79.43 -0.97
CA ALA A 7 -27.97 -78.68 -1.78
C ALA A 7 -28.09 -77.15 -1.58
N CYS A 8 -28.46 -76.33 -2.57
CA CYS A 8 -28.46 -76.33 -4.05
C CYS A 8 -29.25 -75.07 -4.48
N GLY A 9 -28.88 -74.42 -5.59
CA GLY A 9 -29.77 -73.65 -6.49
C GLY A 9 -30.34 -72.31 -5.98
N GLU A 10 -30.80 -71.38 -6.81
CA GLU A 10 -30.84 -71.26 -8.25
C GLU A 10 -31.27 -69.82 -8.62
N ILE A 11 -31.00 -69.50 -9.88
CA ILE A 11 -31.30 -68.32 -10.68
C ILE A 11 -32.80 -67.94 -10.64
N LEU A 12 -33.16 -66.65 -10.62
CA LEU A 12 -34.23 -66.15 -11.50
C LEU A 12 -34.15 -64.64 -11.77
N ARG A 13 -34.22 -64.34 -13.08
CA ARG A 13 -34.32 -63.03 -13.72
C ARG A 13 -35.77 -62.51 -13.66
N HIS A 14 -35.94 -61.20 -13.56
CA HIS A 14 -37.12 -60.45 -14.00
C HIS A 14 -36.57 -59.22 -14.75
N GLN A 15 -36.67 -59.06 -16.09
CA GLN A 15 -37.88 -58.71 -16.88
C GLN A 15 -38.76 -57.71 -16.13
N GLY A 16 -38.90 -56.43 -16.48
CA GLY A 16 -38.84 -55.76 -17.78
C GLY A 16 -40.11 -54.92 -17.90
N MET A 17 -40.01 -53.60 -17.95
CA MET A 17 -41.10 -52.77 -18.50
C MET A 17 -40.56 -51.43 -19.01
N LEU A 18 -40.43 -51.39 -20.33
CA LEU A 18 -40.37 -50.19 -21.15
C LEU A 18 -41.74 -49.51 -21.13
N ARG A 19 -41.77 -48.18 -21.03
CA ARG A 19 -42.86 -47.39 -21.59
C ARG A 19 -42.29 -46.21 -22.37
N MET A 20 -42.49 -46.29 -23.69
CA MET A 20 -42.25 -45.28 -24.72
C MET A 20 -43.33 -44.19 -24.73
N SER A 21 -43.04 -43.16 -25.52
CA SER A 21 -43.92 -42.08 -26.05
C SER A 21 -44.21 -40.92 -25.10
N GLN A 22 -44.04 -39.65 -25.48
CA GLN A 22 -43.83 -39.02 -26.80
C GLN A 22 -43.39 -37.56 -26.57
N SER A 23 -42.55 -37.03 -27.46
CA SER A 23 -42.42 -35.57 -27.69
C SER A 23 -43.65 -35.04 -28.43
N PRO A 24 -43.96 -33.75 -28.25
CA PRO A 24 -44.00 -32.86 -29.40
C PRO A 24 -43.16 -31.59 -29.19
N SER A 25 -42.46 -31.23 -30.25
CA SER A 25 -42.00 -29.88 -30.56
C SER A 25 -43.20 -28.91 -30.59
N ASP A 26 -43.04 -27.72 -30.00
CA ASP A 26 -43.32 -26.48 -30.74
C ASP A 26 -42.72 -25.24 -30.07
N SER A 27 -42.22 -24.41 -30.97
CA SER A 27 -41.69 -23.06 -30.89
C SER A 27 -42.45 -22.07 -29.99
N ALA A 28 -41.70 -21.19 -29.30
CA ALA A 28 -41.95 -19.74 -29.28
C ALA A 28 -40.87 -19.04 -28.45
N GLY A 29 -40.20 -18.06 -29.05
CA GLY A 29 -39.33 -17.13 -28.34
C GLY A 29 -40.12 -16.27 -27.36
N ALA A 30 -39.55 -16.05 -26.17
CA ALA A 30 -39.92 -14.95 -25.31
C ALA A 30 -38.71 -14.53 -24.48
N THR A 31 -38.05 -13.48 -24.95
CA THR A 31 -37.20 -12.59 -24.18
C THR A 31 -37.90 -12.18 -22.88
N TYR A 32 -37.49 -12.74 -21.74
CA TYR A 32 -37.96 -12.27 -20.43
C TYR A 32 -36.87 -11.48 -19.70
N ARG A 33 -36.89 -10.19 -20.01
CA ARG A 33 -36.69 -9.02 -19.13
C ARG A 33 -35.82 -9.20 -17.88
N ARG A 34 -34.67 -8.50 -17.93
CA ARG A 34 -34.01 -7.87 -16.78
C ARG A 34 -35.06 -7.28 -15.82
N LYS A 35 -35.07 -7.77 -14.59
CA LYS A 35 -35.89 -7.24 -13.50
C LYS A 35 -35.19 -5.99 -12.94
N ILE A 36 -35.31 -4.89 -13.67
CA ILE A 36 -35.05 -3.54 -13.18
C ILE A 36 -36.19 -3.25 -12.19
N TRP A 37 -35.86 -3.09 -10.90
CA TRP A 37 -36.77 -2.46 -9.95
C TRP A 37 -36.33 -1.00 -9.77
N PRO A 38 -37.06 -0.02 -10.33
CA PRO A 38 -36.88 1.37 -10.00
C PRO A 38 -37.64 1.64 -8.70
N LYS A 39 -36.92 1.91 -7.62
CA LYS A 39 -37.46 2.75 -6.55
C LYS A 39 -36.83 4.12 -6.70
N LEU A 40 -37.58 4.99 -7.36
CA LEU A 40 -37.32 6.42 -7.41
C LEU A 40 -37.49 7.01 -6.01
N ILE A 41 -36.47 7.77 -5.62
CA ILE A 41 -36.54 9.13 -5.06
C ILE A 41 -37.33 9.30 -3.76
N GLY A 42 -36.57 9.45 -2.68
CA GLY A 42 -36.95 10.17 -1.48
C GLY A 42 -35.70 10.79 -0.85
N PHE A 43 -35.53 12.10 -1.06
CA PHE A 43 -34.59 13.01 -0.39
C PHE A 43 -33.09 12.93 -0.76
N GLY A 44 -32.80 13.51 -1.93
CA GLY A 44 -31.65 14.40 -2.04
C GLY A 44 -31.84 15.64 -1.15
N VAL A 45 -30.72 16.30 -0.85
CA VAL A 45 -30.54 17.46 0.07
C VAL A 45 -30.15 17.06 1.51
N LEU A 46 -29.00 16.39 1.69
CA LEU A 46 -28.11 16.66 2.85
C LEU A 46 -26.63 16.26 2.67
N PHE A 47 -26.15 15.98 1.44
CA PHE A 47 -24.72 15.70 1.22
C PHE A 47 -24.16 16.31 -0.08
N ALA A 48 -24.79 17.39 -0.55
CA ALA A 48 -24.30 18.18 -1.70
C ALA A 48 -23.65 19.52 -1.29
N VAL A 49 -23.30 19.69 0.00
CA VAL A 49 -22.76 20.96 0.56
C VAL A 49 -21.33 20.83 1.10
N VAL A 50 -20.69 19.66 1.02
CA VAL A 50 -19.34 19.44 1.57
C VAL A 50 -18.25 19.25 0.49
N TRP A 51 -18.60 19.27 -0.80
CA TRP A 51 -17.64 19.00 -1.89
C TRP A 51 -17.64 20.03 -3.02
N LEU A 52 -17.92 21.29 -2.71
CA LEU A 52 -17.67 22.40 -3.63
C LEU A 52 -17.16 23.64 -2.86
N GLN A 53 -15.84 23.75 -2.71
CA GLN A 53 -15.20 24.99 -2.25
C GLN A 53 -15.37 26.07 -3.34
N PRO A 54 -15.63 27.35 -2.97
CA PRO A 54 -14.50 28.28 -2.95
C PRO A 54 -14.54 29.37 -1.84
N LYS A 55 -13.34 29.89 -1.57
CA LYS A 55 -12.95 31.08 -0.79
C LYS A 55 -13.94 32.25 -0.88
N ILE A 56 -14.30 32.87 0.25
CA ILE A 56 -14.34 34.34 0.45
C ILE A 56 -14.63 34.75 1.92
N HIS A 57 -13.67 35.50 2.48
CA HIS A 57 -13.76 36.75 3.25
C HIS A 57 -14.83 37.00 4.34
N VAL A 58 -14.31 37.23 5.56
CA VAL A 58 -14.53 38.35 6.53
C VAL A 58 -15.96 38.82 6.85
N TRP A 59 -16.17 39.15 8.15
CA TRP A 59 -17.14 40.14 8.70
C TRP A 59 -18.52 39.53 9.02
N LEU A 60 -19.11 39.57 10.24
CA LEU A 60 -19.13 40.48 11.40
C LEU A 60 -19.60 39.64 12.64
N ASP A 61 -19.26 39.88 13.90
CA ASP A 61 -19.58 41.08 14.67
C ASP A 61 -18.70 41.30 15.90
N GLY A 62 -18.24 42.55 16.02
CA GLY A 62 -17.59 43.08 17.19
C GLY A 62 -18.60 43.58 18.22
N ARG A 63 -18.20 43.49 19.49
CA ARG A 63 -18.60 44.43 20.55
C ARG A 63 -17.64 44.24 21.73
N ASN A 64 -16.60 45.05 21.77
CA ASN A 64 -16.22 45.76 23.00
C ASN A 64 -15.21 46.87 22.67
N LEU A 65 -15.75 48.09 22.65
CA LEU A 65 -15.04 49.34 22.71
C LEU A 65 -14.54 49.57 24.15
N SER A 66 -13.25 49.85 24.27
CA SER A 66 -12.65 50.73 25.28
C SER A 66 -11.35 51.21 24.63
N ARG A 67 -11.37 52.31 23.86
CA ARG A 67 -11.23 53.70 24.30
C ARG A 67 -9.99 53.89 25.19
N SER A 68 -8.89 54.29 24.57
CA SER A 68 -8.00 55.37 25.03
C SER A 68 -7.29 55.93 23.80
N ALA A 69 -7.43 57.24 23.64
CA ALA A 69 -6.86 58.08 22.60
C ALA A 69 -5.59 58.76 23.14
N ASP A 70 -4.59 59.02 22.28
CA ASP A 70 -3.66 60.17 22.25
C ASP A 70 -2.43 59.77 21.40
N SER A 71 -1.67 60.63 20.71
CA SER A 71 -1.85 61.79 19.82
C SER A 71 -0.46 62.11 19.23
N GLY A 72 -0.38 62.80 18.08
CA GLY A 72 0.83 63.41 17.50
C GLY A 72 1.63 62.51 16.53
N GLU A 73 1.60 62.67 15.20
CA GLU A 73 2.21 63.75 14.37
C GLU A 73 3.73 63.86 14.63
N THR A 74 4.68 63.65 13.69
CA THR A 74 4.96 64.47 12.50
C THR A 74 6.07 63.80 11.64
N THR A 75 6.10 64.11 10.34
CA THR A 75 7.00 63.64 9.26
C THR A 75 8.36 64.41 9.22
N PRO A 76 9.20 64.35 8.16
CA PRO A 76 10.45 63.56 7.97
C PRO A 76 11.77 64.37 7.91
N SER A 77 12.94 63.70 7.88
CA SER A 77 14.18 64.18 7.21
C SER A 77 15.22 63.04 7.15
N ARG A 78 15.64 62.49 6.00
CA ARG A 78 16.65 62.94 5.00
C ARG A 78 18.12 62.92 5.47
N SER A 79 18.90 62.14 4.73
CA SER A 79 20.27 62.39 4.22
C SER A 79 21.52 61.80 4.92
N ASN A 80 22.28 61.09 4.07
CA ASN A 80 23.74 61.03 3.90
C ASN A 80 24.56 60.22 4.92
N ALA A 81 25.29 59.16 4.50
CA ALA A 81 26.61 59.21 3.84
C ALA A 81 27.64 59.93 4.74
N SER A 82 28.78 59.38 5.13
CA SER A 82 29.72 58.48 4.45
C SER A 82 30.86 58.14 5.45
N THR A 83 31.85 57.39 4.96
CA THR A 83 33.26 57.41 5.40
C THR A 83 33.60 56.36 6.46
N ASP A 84 34.12 55.17 6.14
CA ASP A 84 35.34 54.78 5.40
C ASP A 84 36.49 54.42 6.35
N SER A 85 37.16 53.34 5.96
CA SER A 85 38.58 53.06 6.13
C SER A 85 39.15 52.44 7.42
N GLN A 86 39.60 51.19 7.18
CA GLN A 86 41.00 50.74 7.34
C GLN A 86 41.46 50.25 8.71
N GLN A 87 42.40 49.29 8.84
CA GLN A 87 43.02 48.27 7.98
C GLN A 87 44.18 47.72 8.82
N SER A 88 44.30 46.37 8.90
CA SER A 88 45.54 45.61 9.17
C SER A 88 46.35 45.91 10.44
N ALA A 89 47.22 45.07 10.96
CA ALA A 89 47.54 43.64 10.93
C ALA A 89 48.74 43.54 11.88
N ASP A 90 48.85 42.54 12.76
CA ASP A 90 50.15 41.89 12.92
C ASP A 90 50.10 40.49 13.57
N ARG A 91 50.63 39.57 12.76
CA ARG A 91 51.33 38.28 12.95
C ARG A 91 51.48 37.68 14.37
N LYS A 92 51.17 36.37 14.47
CA LYS A 92 52.19 35.31 14.34
C LYS A 92 51.58 33.90 14.27
N ALA A 93 52.00 33.14 13.27
CA ALA A 93 51.80 31.70 13.14
C ALA A 93 52.98 30.97 13.81
N VAL A 94 52.68 29.88 14.53
CA VAL A 94 53.61 28.76 14.78
C VAL A 94 52.84 27.47 14.52
N VAL A 95 53.45 26.67 13.66
CA VAL A 95 53.09 25.34 13.19
C VAL A 95 53.52 24.30 14.24
N ILE A 96 52.67 23.32 14.54
CA ILE A 96 53.12 21.96 14.90
C ILE A 96 52.23 20.95 14.18
N CYS A 97 52.89 20.05 13.47
CA CYS A 97 52.38 18.99 12.62
C CYS A 97 52.25 17.66 13.39
N ASP A 98 51.24 16.90 12.98
CA ASP A 98 51.02 15.49 13.28
C ASP A 98 52.17 14.60 12.80
N ALA A 99 52.56 13.64 13.65
CA ALA A 99 53.28 12.44 13.25
C ALA A 99 53.08 11.33 14.30
N VAL A 100 52.07 10.47 14.10
CA VAL A 100 52.04 9.12 14.70
C VAL A 100 52.31 8.12 13.58
N ARG A 101 53.43 7.40 13.72
CA ARG A 101 53.82 6.25 12.90
C ARG A 101 53.25 4.99 13.55
N ILE A 102 52.55 4.17 12.77
CA ILE A 102 52.27 2.76 13.09
C ILE A 102 52.98 1.96 12.01
N ASP A 103 54.08 1.31 12.40
CA ASP A 103 54.80 0.34 11.59
C ASP A 103 54.04 -0.99 11.67
N HIS A 104 53.65 -1.58 10.53
CA HIS A 104 53.39 -3.02 10.41
C HIS A 104 53.89 -3.54 9.05
N ASP A 105 54.61 -4.65 9.17
CA ASP A 105 55.46 -5.41 8.26
C ASP A 105 54.76 -5.99 7.01
N PRO A 106 55.38 -5.96 5.81
CA PRO A 106 54.96 -6.77 4.66
C PRO A 106 55.96 -7.90 4.39
N GLY A 107 55.56 -9.14 4.69
CA GLY A 107 56.37 -10.33 4.44
C GLY A 107 55.57 -11.52 3.92
N THR A 108 55.69 -11.74 2.60
CA THR A 108 55.75 -13.06 1.92
C THR A 108 54.52 -13.54 1.13
N VAL A 109 54.79 -13.62 -0.17
CA VAL A 109 54.07 -14.14 -1.34
C VAL A 109 53.87 -15.66 -1.29
N LEU A 110 52.73 -16.17 -1.77
CA LEU A 110 52.69 -17.34 -2.68
C LEU A 110 51.46 -17.28 -3.62
N THR A 111 51.76 -17.66 -4.86
CA THR A 111 50.99 -17.60 -6.10
C THR A 111 50.10 -18.82 -6.37
N ALA A 112 49.14 -18.62 -7.28
CA ALA A 112 48.51 -19.58 -8.22
C ALA A 112 47.35 -20.45 -7.69
N SER A 113 46.17 -20.31 -8.31
CA SER A 113 45.71 -21.20 -9.39
C SER A 113 44.32 -20.81 -9.91
N ASP A 114 44.16 -20.86 -11.23
CA ASP A 114 42.95 -20.70 -12.02
C ASP A 114 41.87 -21.77 -11.73
N ASP A 115 40.60 -21.30 -11.61
CA ASP A 115 39.30 -21.78 -12.15
C ASP A 115 38.94 -23.30 -12.26
N PRO A 116 37.70 -23.69 -12.64
CA PRO A 116 36.34 -23.31 -12.21
C PRO A 116 35.51 -24.55 -11.76
N GLN A 117 34.42 -24.35 -11.00
CA GLN A 117 33.13 -25.08 -11.11
C GLN A 117 32.36 -24.98 -9.79
N ASN A 118 31.36 -24.11 -9.75
CA ASN A 118 30.17 -24.36 -8.94
C ASN A 118 28.96 -24.32 -9.86
N ASN A 119 28.65 -25.49 -10.42
CA ASN A 119 27.34 -25.79 -10.99
C ASN A 119 26.31 -25.78 -9.86
N ALA A 120 25.80 -24.60 -9.51
CA ALA A 120 24.56 -24.48 -8.77
C ALA A 120 23.41 -24.66 -9.76
N THR A 121 22.86 -25.89 -9.80
CA THR A 121 21.56 -26.17 -10.39
C THR A 121 20.53 -25.15 -9.87
N PRO A 122 19.74 -24.48 -10.72
CA PRO A 122 18.73 -23.56 -10.24
C PRO A 122 17.61 -24.38 -9.59
N SER A 123 17.67 -24.51 -8.27
CA SER A 123 16.49 -24.81 -7.47
C SER A 123 15.42 -23.82 -7.87
N LYS A 124 14.22 -24.32 -8.17
CA LYS A 124 13.01 -23.56 -8.46
C LYS A 124 12.82 -22.46 -7.39
N THR A 125 13.36 -21.28 -7.68
CA THR A 125 13.51 -20.16 -6.75
C THR A 125 12.13 -19.67 -6.34
N ALA A 126 11.82 -19.77 -5.03
CA ALA A 126 10.69 -19.03 -4.48
C ALA A 126 10.81 -17.58 -4.94
N PRO A 127 9.72 -16.95 -5.42
CA PRO A 127 9.84 -15.65 -6.03
C PRO A 127 10.39 -14.66 -5.00
N ALA A 128 11.46 -13.95 -5.36
CA ALA A 128 12.12 -13.02 -4.47
C ALA A 128 11.15 -11.87 -4.16
N SER A 129 10.49 -11.93 -3.00
CA SER A 129 9.51 -10.94 -2.55
C SER A 129 10.05 -9.51 -2.70
N GLY A 130 9.17 -8.59 -3.06
CA GLY A 130 9.51 -7.17 -3.24
C GLY A 130 10.06 -6.80 -4.61
N ARG A 131 10.34 -7.78 -5.47
CA ARG A 131 10.65 -7.52 -6.89
C ARG A 131 9.38 -7.39 -7.71
N LEU A 132 9.45 -6.52 -8.71
CA LEU A 132 8.44 -6.42 -9.75
C LEU A 132 9.01 -6.89 -11.08
N THR A 133 8.17 -7.56 -11.86
CA THR A 133 8.41 -7.88 -13.26
C THR A 133 7.43 -7.09 -14.10
N GLU A 134 7.91 -6.37 -15.10
CA GLU A 134 7.03 -5.74 -16.08
C GLU A 134 6.49 -6.82 -17.02
N ILE A 135 5.17 -7.02 -17.00
CA ILE A 135 4.50 -8.09 -17.78
C ILE A 135 3.85 -7.56 -19.06
N ARG A 136 3.58 -6.24 -19.11
CA ARG A 136 3.12 -5.46 -20.27
C ARG A 136 3.59 -4.02 -20.07
N ASN A 137 3.52 -3.21 -21.12
CA ASN A 137 3.88 -1.80 -21.07
C ASN A 137 3.23 -1.09 -19.86
N ASN A 138 4.08 -0.63 -18.94
CA ASN A 138 3.69 0.06 -17.71
C ASN A 138 2.71 -0.75 -16.84
N VAL A 139 2.80 -2.08 -16.86
CA VAL A 139 2.06 -2.99 -15.98
C VAL A 139 3.06 -3.92 -15.31
N PHE A 140 3.10 -3.86 -13.99
CA PHE A 140 4.05 -4.59 -13.18
C PHE A 140 3.35 -5.66 -12.36
N GLU A 141 3.96 -6.83 -12.24
CA GLU A 141 3.50 -7.91 -11.37
C GLU A 141 4.55 -8.17 -10.29
N SER A 142 4.10 -8.35 -9.05
CA SER A 142 5.01 -8.73 -7.96
C SER A 142 5.25 -10.23 -7.89
N ALA A 143 6.27 -10.61 -7.12
CA ALA A 143 6.55 -11.99 -6.75
C ALA A 143 5.34 -12.76 -6.17
N ALA A 144 4.40 -12.06 -5.52
CA ALA A 144 3.19 -12.65 -4.95
C ALA A 144 2.00 -12.67 -5.93
N GLY A 145 2.17 -12.19 -7.17
CA GLY A 145 1.11 -12.14 -8.18
C GLY A 145 0.20 -10.91 -8.10
N LEU A 146 0.59 -9.87 -7.36
CA LEU A 146 -0.13 -8.59 -7.33
C LEU A 146 0.21 -7.77 -8.57
N ARG A 147 -0.80 -7.18 -9.21
CA ARG A 147 -0.64 -6.39 -10.43
C ARG A 147 -0.80 -4.89 -10.14
N TYR A 148 0.16 -4.11 -10.59
CA TYR A 148 0.18 -2.66 -10.53
C TYR A 148 0.03 -2.13 -11.96
N VAL A 149 -1.08 -1.46 -12.22
CA VAL A 149 -1.46 -0.97 -13.56
C VAL A 149 -1.45 0.56 -13.61
N PRO A 150 -1.51 1.17 -14.81
CA PRO A 150 -1.80 2.58 -14.95
C PRO A 150 -3.19 2.92 -14.39
N GLY A 151 -3.35 4.14 -13.89
CA GLY A 151 -4.56 4.65 -13.23
C GLY A 151 -4.30 5.20 -11.82
N SER A 152 -5.33 5.80 -11.22
CA SER A 152 -5.28 6.68 -10.04
C SER A 152 -4.99 8.16 -10.38
N ALA A 153 -5.17 9.04 -9.39
CA ALA A 153 -4.79 10.45 -9.48
C ALA A 153 -3.28 10.64 -9.75
N GLU A 154 -2.48 9.64 -9.39
CA GLU A 154 -1.02 9.58 -9.55
C GLU A 154 -0.56 9.02 -10.91
N ASN A 155 -1.48 8.83 -11.86
CA ASN A 155 -1.27 8.16 -13.15
C ASN A 155 -0.93 6.66 -13.08
N HIS A 156 -0.37 6.16 -11.96
CA HIS A 156 -0.04 4.74 -11.81
C HIS A 156 -0.25 4.23 -10.36
N ARG A 157 -0.78 3.00 -10.22
CA ARG A 157 -1.08 2.38 -8.92
C ARG A 157 0.16 2.19 -8.03
N LEU A 158 1.28 1.79 -8.64
CA LEU A 158 2.56 1.71 -7.94
C LEU A 158 2.97 3.07 -7.35
N SER A 159 2.77 4.16 -8.08
CA SER A 159 3.10 5.51 -7.60
C SER A 159 2.25 5.90 -6.40
N HIS A 160 0.95 5.53 -6.39
CA HIS A 160 0.09 5.71 -5.22
C HIS A 160 0.62 4.95 -4.01
N VAL A 161 0.95 3.66 -4.16
CA VAL A 161 1.52 2.86 -3.05
C VAL A 161 2.82 3.50 -2.54
N MET A 162 3.67 4.02 -3.43
CA MET A 162 4.89 4.71 -3.04
C MET A 162 4.67 6.07 -2.35
N GLN A 163 3.50 6.70 -2.46
CA GLN A 163 3.16 7.84 -1.59
C GLN A 163 3.09 7.45 -0.12
N HIS A 164 2.89 6.17 0.19
CA HIS A 164 2.95 5.64 1.55
C HIS A 164 4.38 5.30 1.99
N ALA A 165 5.42 5.60 1.21
CA ALA A 165 6.82 5.54 1.65
C ALA A 165 7.27 6.82 2.39
N LYS A 166 6.45 7.88 2.36
CA LYS A 166 6.76 9.18 2.95
C LYS A 166 5.55 9.74 3.69
N ASP A 167 5.80 10.35 4.84
CA ASP A 167 4.76 11.05 5.59
C ASP A 167 4.21 12.27 4.83
N ASP A 168 2.91 12.48 4.94
CA ASP A 168 2.20 13.63 4.39
C ASP A 168 1.34 14.27 5.48
N SER A 169 1.88 15.32 6.10
CA SER A 169 1.18 16.03 7.17
C SER A 169 0.02 16.90 6.73
N SER A 170 -0.21 17.05 5.42
CA SER A 170 -1.45 17.68 4.96
C SER A 170 -2.67 16.80 5.20
N LYS A 171 -2.46 15.48 5.37
CA LYS A 171 -3.51 14.52 5.69
C LYS A 171 -3.64 14.36 7.21
N PRO A 172 -4.88 14.25 7.76
CA PRO A 172 -5.09 13.97 9.17
C PRO A 172 -4.42 12.67 9.61
N ILE A 173 -4.65 11.58 8.88
CA ILE A 173 -4.08 10.26 9.13
C ILE A 173 -3.48 9.77 7.82
N HIS A 174 -2.21 9.37 7.85
CA HIS A 174 -1.53 8.77 6.70
C HIS A 174 -0.67 7.59 7.16
N GLY A 175 -0.93 6.39 6.64
CA GLY A 175 -0.09 5.23 6.94
C GLY A 175 1.23 5.35 6.20
N VAL A 176 2.36 5.22 6.89
CA VAL A 176 3.69 5.34 6.28
C VAL A 176 4.47 4.06 6.53
N PHE A 177 4.91 3.40 5.47
CA PHE A 177 5.79 2.24 5.54
C PHE A 177 7.18 2.66 5.99
N GLU A 178 7.85 1.74 6.69
CA GLU A 178 9.30 1.81 6.89
C GLU A 178 10.02 0.98 5.83
N GLY A 179 11.17 1.49 5.38
CA GLY A 179 12.03 0.81 4.41
C GLY A 179 12.06 1.45 3.03
N ASN A 180 12.90 0.90 2.16
CA ASN A 180 12.99 1.30 0.76
C ASN A 180 11.89 0.63 -0.07
N ARG A 181 11.79 1.01 -1.34
CA ARG A 181 10.79 0.52 -2.29
C ARG A 181 10.64 -1.01 -2.28
N ASP A 182 11.73 -1.75 -2.38
CA ASP A 182 11.69 -3.21 -2.52
C ASP A 182 11.29 -3.87 -1.19
N GLN A 183 11.72 -3.32 -0.05
CA GLN A 183 11.28 -3.76 1.27
C GLN A 183 9.78 -3.53 1.46
N ILE A 184 9.26 -2.38 1.04
CA ILE A 184 7.82 -2.07 1.09
C ILE A 184 7.02 -3.08 0.27
N LEU A 185 7.46 -3.34 -0.97
CA LEU A 185 6.79 -4.31 -1.83
C LEU A 185 6.87 -5.73 -1.25
N ALA A 186 7.96 -6.10 -0.59
CA ALA A 186 8.08 -7.39 0.07
C ALA A 186 7.09 -7.55 1.25
N VAL A 187 6.87 -6.47 2.02
CA VAL A 187 5.85 -6.44 3.08
C VAL A 187 4.44 -6.62 2.51
N ILE A 188 4.15 -5.99 1.37
CA ILE A 188 2.85 -6.12 0.69
C ILE A 188 2.67 -7.54 0.15
N ASP A 189 3.71 -8.12 -0.46
CA ASP A 189 3.72 -9.51 -0.93
C ASP A 189 3.46 -10.49 0.22
N GLU A 190 4.15 -10.34 1.34
CA GLU A 190 3.94 -11.15 2.55
C GLU A 190 2.50 -11.04 3.05
N ALA A 191 1.97 -9.81 3.15
CA ALA A 191 0.60 -9.57 3.58
C ALA A 191 -0.43 -10.21 2.64
N TYR A 192 -0.25 -10.10 1.33
CA TYR A 192 -1.15 -10.72 0.36
C TYR A 192 -1.11 -12.24 0.42
N LEU A 193 0.09 -12.84 0.46
CA LEU A 193 0.23 -14.29 0.61
C LEU A 193 -0.37 -14.80 1.93
N LYS A 194 -0.29 -14.02 3.01
CA LYS A 194 -0.97 -14.32 4.27
C LYS A 194 -2.49 -14.16 4.14
N ALA A 195 -2.97 -13.13 3.45
CA ALA A 195 -4.39 -12.90 3.21
C ALA A 195 -5.06 -14.07 2.46
N GLU A 196 -4.41 -14.56 1.41
CA GLU A 196 -4.89 -15.68 0.60
C GLU A 196 -4.98 -17.00 1.40
N LYS A 197 -4.14 -17.16 2.42
CA LYS A 197 -4.23 -18.29 3.37
C LYS A 197 -5.35 -18.11 4.41
N GLY A 198 -5.73 -16.86 4.68
CA GLY A 198 -6.71 -16.50 5.70
C GLY A 198 -6.23 -16.69 7.15
N GLY A 199 -7.18 -16.83 8.08
CA GLY A 199 -6.93 -17.05 9.51
C GLY A 199 -7.24 -15.84 10.39
N ARG A 200 -6.96 -15.96 11.69
CA ARG A 200 -7.35 -14.97 12.73
C ARG A 200 -6.73 -13.58 12.55
N ASP A 201 -5.63 -13.50 11.82
CA ASP A 201 -4.86 -12.27 11.59
C ASP A 201 -5.29 -11.55 10.29
N VAL A 202 -6.30 -12.08 9.59
CA VAL A 202 -6.76 -11.58 8.30
C VAL A 202 -8.22 -11.16 8.43
N HIS A 203 -8.50 -9.91 8.09
CA HIS A 203 -9.85 -9.41 7.90
C HIS A 203 -10.09 -9.16 6.41
N ARG A 204 -11.13 -9.77 5.85
CA ARG A 204 -11.50 -9.69 4.42
C ARG A 204 -12.89 -9.07 4.31
N VAL A 205 -12.99 -7.99 3.54
CA VAL A 205 -14.27 -7.31 3.27
C VAL A 205 -14.41 -7.09 1.77
N GLU A 206 -15.59 -7.34 1.23
CA GLU A 206 -15.97 -6.89 -0.10
C GLU A 206 -16.80 -5.63 0.01
N GLN A 207 -16.36 -4.55 -0.63
CA GLN A 207 -17.02 -3.25 -0.58
C GLN A 207 -16.91 -2.55 -1.94
N ASN A 208 -18.04 -2.13 -2.51
CA ASN A 208 -18.09 -1.40 -3.78
C ASN A 208 -17.30 -2.14 -4.89
N GLU A 209 -17.52 -3.45 -5.03
CA GLU A 209 -16.84 -4.31 -6.02
C GLU A 209 -15.31 -4.43 -5.81
N ARG A 210 -14.81 -3.95 -4.66
CA ARG A 210 -13.41 -4.09 -4.26
C ARG A 210 -13.26 -5.11 -3.15
N LEU A 211 -12.14 -5.79 -3.19
CA LEU A 211 -11.69 -6.68 -2.15
C LEU A 211 -10.70 -5.93 -1.24
N VAL A 212 -11.03 -5.83 0.04
CA VAL A 212 -10.18 -5.20 1.05
C VAL A 212 -9.68 -6.26 2.01
N TYR A 213 -8.36 -6.43 2.04
CA TYR A 213 -7.68 -7.18 3.08
C TYR A 213 -7.11 -6.23 4.12
N THR A 214 -7.23 -6.59 5.39
CA THR A 214 -6.40 -6.02 6.46
C THR A 214 -5.71 -7.16 7.18
N VAL A 215 -4.39 -7.14 7.17
CA VAL A 215 -3.56 -8.29 7.57
C VAL A 215 -2.60 -7.86 8.66
N ASN A 216 -2.69 -8.49 9.83
CA ASN A 216 -1.73 -8.32 10.92
C ASN A 216 -0.45 -9.10 10.61
N LEU A 217 0.70 -8.42 10.52
CA LEU A 217 2.00 -9.08 10.33
C LEU A 217 2.76 -9.29 11.64
N GLY A 218 2.20 -8.89 12.80
CA GLY A 218 2.76 -9.13 14.13
C GLY A 218 4.00 -8.29 14.48
N ARG A 219 4.77 -7.83 13.48
CA ARG A 219 5.90 -6.92 13.63
C ARG A 219 5.56 -5.50 13.18
N LYS A 220 6.37 -4.53 13.61
CA LYS A 220 6.31 -3.16 13.10
C LYS A 220 6.68 -3.14 11.62
N ILE A 221 5.90 -2.43 10.81
CA ILE A 221 6.10 -2.28 9.36
C ILE A 221 6.13 -0.82 8.91
N GLY A 222 5.94 0.10 9.85
CA GLY A 222 5.60 1.48 9.57
C GLY A 222 5.01 2.16 10.79
N TYR A 223 4.45 3.33 10.55
CA TYR A 223 3.82 4.15 11.57
C TYR A 223 2.61 4.90 11.03
N MET A 224 1.79 5.40 11.94
CA MET A 224 0.72 6.34 11.65
C MET A 224 1.33 7.74 11.59
N GLY A 225 1.45 8.28 10.39
CA GLY A 225 1.80 9.67 10.12
C GLY A 225 0.56 10.56 9.93
N GLY A 226 0.72 11.64 9.19
CA GLY A 226 -0.25 12.73 9.10
C GLY A 226 -0.16 13.68 10.30
N SER A 227 -1.00 14.71 10.31
CA SER A 227 -1.04 15.67 11.41
C SER A 227 -1.43 15.02 12.75
N GLU A 228 -2.37 14.07 12.74
CA GLU A 228 -2.76 13.31 13.94
C GLU A 228 -1.70 12.28 14.36
N GLY A 229 -1.03 11.65 13.39
CA GLY A 229 0.09 10.76 13.67
C GLY A 229 1.18 11.46 14.44
N ARG A 230 1.58 12.65 13.95
CA ARG A 230 2.58 13.51 14.60
C ARG A 230 2.17 13.89 16.01
N ARG A 231 0.91 14.30 16.22
CA ARG A 231 0.37 14.65 17.54
C ARG A 231 0.41 13.48 18.52
N LYS A 232 0.32 12.24 18.02
CA LYS A 232 0.36 10.99 18.80
C LYS A 232 1.76 10.35 18.84
N ASN A 233 2.80 11.09 18.47
CA ASN A 233 4.18 10.61 18.38
C ASN A 233 4.36 9.38 17.46
N ASN A 234 3.72 9.43 16.29
CA ASN A 234 3.82 8.43 15.21
C ASN A 234 3.69 6.97 15.68
N PRO A 235 2.51 6.54 16.20
CA PRO A 235 2.32 5.19 16.70
C PRO A 235 2.64 4.12 15.65
N ASP A 236 3.26 3.02 16.09
CA ASP A 236 3.57 1.88 15.22
C ASP A 236 2.33 1.33 14.49
N CYS A 237 2.53 0.98 13.22
CA CYS A 237 1.60 0.19 12.43
C CYS A 237 2.14 -1.23 12.26
N ARG A 238 1.25 -2.22 12.43
CA ARG A 238 1.56 -3.66 12.30
C ARG A 238 0.66 -4.37 11.29
N TYR A 239 -0.31 -3.65 10.74
CA TYR A 239 -1.31 -4.16 9.82
C TYR A 239 -1.09 -3.54 8.44
N VAL A 240 -1.18 -4.34 7.38
CA VAL A 240 -1.26 -3.83 6.01
C VAL A 240 -2.71 -3.87 5.58
N ARG A 241 -3.23 -2.74 5.09
CA ARG A 241 -4.49 -2.70 4.36
C ARG A 241 -4.21 -2.74 2.87
N ILE A 242 -4.75 -3.72 2.17
CA ILE A 242 -4.61 -3.91 0.72
C ILE A 242 -6.00 -3.79 0.10
N VAL A 243 -6.15 -2.90 -0.87
CA VAL A 243 -7.39 -2.71 -1.62
C VAL A 243 -7.16 -3.19 -3.04
N LEU A 244 -7.99 -4.13 -3.48
CA LEU A 244 -7.85 -4.85 -4.75
C LEU A 244 -9.11 -4.71 -5.59
N GLU A 245 -8.92 -4.65 -6.91
CA GLU A 245 -9.91 -4.94 -7.94
C GLU A 245 -9.54 -6.26 -8.64
N ASP A 246 -10.50 -6.95 -9.24
CA ASP A 246 -10.29 -8.19 -10.02
C ASP A 246 -9.44 -9.26 -9.30
N GLY A 247 -9.53 -9.33 -7.98
CA GLY A 247 -8.83 -10.30 -7.13
C GLY A 247 -7.36 -9.99 -6.86
N ASN A 248 -6.61 -9.41 -7.80
CA ASN A 248 -5.16 -9.16 -7.63
C ASN A 248 -4.64 -7.82 -8.20
N VAL A 249 -5.52 -6.95 -8.71
CA VAL A 249 -5.13 -5.62 -9.21
C VAL A 249 -5.09 -4.64 -8.04
N VAL A 250 -3.90 -4.14 -7.71
CA VAL A 250 -3.71 -3.23 -6.58
C VAL A 250 -4.27 -1.86 -6.88
N ILE A 251 -5.15 -1.38 -6.01
CA ILE A 251 -5.66 -0.01 -6.02
C ILE A 251 -4.86 0.87 -5.08
N SER A 252 -4.64 0.37 -3.85
CA SER A 252 -3.78 1.00 -2.85
C SER A 252 -3.36 -0.05 -1.81
N ALA A 253 -2.23 0.19 -1.16
CA ALA A 253 -1.75 -0.60 -0.05
C ALA A 253 -1.01 0.31 0.94
N TYR A 254 -1.34 0.22 2.22
CA TYR A 254 -0.78 1.11 3.23
C TYR A 254 -0.81 0.52 4.65
N PRO A 255 0.08 0.97 5.56
CA PRO A 255 0.05 0.56 6.96
C PRO A 255 -1.15 1.13 7.72
N THR A 256 -1.69 0.35 8.65
CA THR A 256 -2.72 0.77 9.58
C THR A 256 -2.46 0.21 10.98
N LYS A 257 -3.15 0.75 11.97
CA LYS A 257 -3.03 0.36 13.39
C LYS A 257 -3.89 -0.83 13.77
N SER A 258 -4.97 -1.10 13.03
CA SER A 258 -5.95 -2.14 13.34
C SER A 258 -6.75 -2.54 12.10
N PHE A 259 -7.56 -3.60 12.26
CA PHE A 259 -8.68 -3.92 11.38
C PHE A 259 -9.66 -2.76 11.26
#